data_AF-A0A7X8GZJ9-F1
#
_entry.id   AF-A0A7X8GZJ9-F1
#
_cell.length_a   1.000
_cell.length_b   1.000
_cell.length_c   1.000
_cell.angle_alpha   90.00
_cell.angle_beta   90.00
_cell.angle_gamma   90.00
#
_symmetry.space_group_name_H-M   'P 1'
#
loop_
_entity.id
_entity.type
_entity.pdbx_description
1 polymer ?
#
loop_
_entity_poly.entity_id
_entity_poly.type
_entity_poly.pdbx_seq_one_letter_code
_entity_poly.pdbx_strand_id
1 'polypeptide(L)'
;MDARKFLEILSVAECLKDTTRHCYTSKGRHESVAEHTWMMSLMAFFLRDEFPEVDFQKVMLMIIIHDLGECFTGDIPAFEKNDQDRESEEKLLHQWIAT
;
A
#
# COMPACT_ATOMS: atom_id res chain seq x y z
N MET A 1 -16.21 -15.71 -1.06
CA MET A 1 -15.03 -15.55 -1.94
C MET A 1 -14.55 -16.93 -2.33
N ASP A 2 -14.26 -17.17 -3.61
CA ASP A 2 -13.64 -18.42 -4.08
C ASP A 2 -12.19 -18.52 -3.53
N ALA A 3 -11.76 -19.72 -3.11
CA ALA A 3 -10.47 -19.91 -2.45
C ALA A 3 -9.28 -19.61 -3.37
N ARG A 4 -9.40 -19.86 -4.69
CA ARG A 4 -8.33 -19.54 -5.64
C ARG A 4 -8.22 -18.04 -5.80
N LYS A 5 -9.35 -17.34 -5.97
CA LYS A 5 -9.37 -15.88 -6.05
C LYS A 5 -8.80 -15.21 -4.79
N PHE A 6 -9.05 -15.78 -3.61
CA PHE A 6 -8.41 -15.33 -2.37
C PHE A 6 -6.88 -15.46 -2.41
N LEU A 7 -6.37 -16.62 -2.81
CA LEU A 7 -4.92 -16.86 -2.90
C LEU A 7 -4.25 -15.99 -3.96
N GLU A 8 -4.93 -15.75 -5.09
CA GLU A 8 -4.47 -14.83 -6.14
C GLU A 8 -4.34 -13.41 -5.60
N ILE A 9 -5.34 -12.92 -4.85
CA ILE A 9 -5.29 -11.59 -4.23
C ILE A 9 -4.11 -11.49 -3.26
N LEU A 10 -3.94 -12.50 -2.40
CA LEU A 10 -2.85 -12.53 -1.44
C LEU A 10 -1.49 -12.60 -2.15
N SER A 11 -1.37 -13.37 -3.22
CA SER A 11 -0.11 -13.50 -3.97
C SER A 11 0.32 -12.18 -4.61
N VAL A 12 -0.63 -11.36 -5.06
CA VAL A 12 -0.32 -10.03 -5.62
C VAL A 12 0.06 -9.07 -4.51
N ALA A 13 -0.72 -8.99 -3.44
CA ALA A 13 -0.42 -8.09 -2.31
C ALA A 13 0.91 -8.44 -1.62
N GLU A 14 1.33 -9.70 -1.67
CA GLU A 14 2.59 -10.16 -1.10
C GLU A 14 3.83 -9.50 -1.74
N CYS A 15 3.74 -9.10 -3.01
CA CYS A 15 4.80 -8.35 -3.70
C CYS A 15 5.25 -7.10 -2.92
N LEU A 16 4.36 -6.46 -2.14
CA LEU A 16 4.70 -5.29 -1.32
C LEU A 16 5.74 -5.57 -0.23
N LYS A 17 5.96 -6.84 0.13
CA LYS A 17 7.03 -7.21 1.08
C LYS A 17 8.42 -7.08 0.45
N ASP A 18 8.50 -7.25 -0.87
CA ASP A 18 9.75 -7.16 -1.63
C ASP A 18 9.91 -5.81 -2.33
N THR A 19 8.82 -5.06 -2.53
CA THR A 19 8.88 -3.67 -3.01
C THR A 19 9.51 -2.77 -1.94
N THR A 20 10.73 -2.29 -2.21
CA THR A 20 11.45 -1.36 -1.32
C THR A 20 11.10 0.10 -1.59
N ARG A 21 11.06 0.90 -0.54
CA ARG A 21 10.85 2.33 -0.59
C ARG A 21 12.15 3.13 -0.68
N HIS A 22 12.01 4.43 -0.95
CA HIS A 22 13.11 5.39 -0.77
C HIS A 22 13.59 5.52 0.69
N CYS A 23 12.71 5.23 1.65
CA CYS A 23 13.01 5.37 3.08
C CYS A 23 13.84 4.21 3.63
N TYR A 24 14.59 4.51 4.70
CA TYR A 24 15.44 3.55 5.41
C TYR A 24 15.00 3.41 6.86
N THR A 25 15.09 2.19 7.37
CA THR A 25 14.98 1.89 8.79
C THR A 25 16.11 2.55 9.59
N SER A 26 15.95 2.67 10.91
CA SER A 26 16.97 3.24 11.81
C SER A 26 18.34 2.54 11.77
N LYS A 27 18.39 1.30 11.27
CA LYS A 27 19.62 0.52 11.07
C LYS A 27 20.16 0.56 9.64
N GLY A 28 19.56 1.35 8.75
CA GLY A 28 20.05 1.57 7.39
C GLY A 28 19.61 0.55 6.34
N ARG A 29 18.67 -0.35 6.64
CA ARG A 29 18.02 -1.20 5.61
C ARG A 29 16.90 -0.40 4.93
N HIS A 30 16.73 -0.55 3.62
CA HIS A 30 15.54 -0.07 2.92
C HIS A 30 14.26 -0.66 3.52
N GLU A 31 13.32 0.20 3.86
CA GLU A 31 11.97 -0.19 4.29
C GLU A 31 11.19 -0.75 3.10
N SER A 32 10.40 -1.81 3.32
CA SER A 32 9.44 -2.30 2.31
C SER A 32 8.11 -1.56 2.40
N VAL A 33 7.34 -1.56 1.32
CA VAL A 33 5.99 -0.97 1.29
C VAL A 33 5.04 -1.65 2.29
N ALA A 34 5.17 -2.96 2.47
CA ALA A 34 4.42 -3.70 3.49
C ALA A 34 4.75 -3.23 4.92
N GLU A 35 6.04 -2.98 5.23
CA GLU A 35 6.47 -2.47 6.54
C GLU A 35 5.98 -1.03 6.77
N HIS A 36 5.99 -0.21 5.74
CA HIS A 36 5.43 1.13 5.77
C HIS A 36 3.93 1.11 6.11
N THR A 37 3.16 0.28 5.39
CA THR A 37 1.72 0.10 5.61
C THR A 37 1.41 -0.38 7.04
N TRP A 38 2.23 -1.29 7.57
CA TRP A 38 2.13 -1.73 8.96
C TRP A 38 2.39 -0.58 9.95
N MET A 39 3.44 0.22 9.72
CA MET A 39 3.78 1.34 10.61
C MET A 39 2.70 2.43 10.58
N MET A 40 2.12 2.74 9.41
CA MET A 40 0.99 3.65 9.27
C MET A 40 -0.25 3.13 10.00
N SER A 41 -0.54 1.84 9.92
CA SER A 41 -1.64 1.20 10.64
C SER A 41 -1.49 1.36 12.15
N LEU A 42 -0.27 1.18 12.67
CA LEU A 42 0.04 1.37 14.09
C LEU A 42 -0.16 2.83 14.51
N MET A 43 0.32 3.78 13.70
CA MET A 43 0.15 5.21 13.94
C MET A 43 -1.34 5.60 13.97
N ALA A 44 -2.11 5.18 12.96
CA ALA A 44 -3.55 5.46 12.87
C ALA A 44 -4.30 4.88 14.08
N PHE A 45 -3.96 3.67 14.51
CA PHE A 45 -4.57 3.07 15.69
C PHE A 45 -4.36 3.92 16.95
N PHE A 46 -3.15 4.45 17.18
CA PHE A 46 -2.89 5.28 18.36
C PHE A 46 -3.50 6.69 18.28
N LEU A 47 -3.67 7.24 17.07
CA LEU A 47 -4.26 8.58 16.87
C LEU A 47 -5.79 8.57 16.80
N ARG A 48 -6.44 7.40 16.74
CA ARG A 48 -7.90 7.30 16.51
C ARG A 48 -8.75 8.12 17.50
N ASP A 49 -8.30 8.25 18.75
CA ASP A 49 -9.06 8.92 19.81
C ASP A 49 -8.89 10.46 19.76
N GLU A 50 -7.86 10.95 19.06
CA GLU A 50 -7.65 12.39 18.78
C GLU A 50 -8.58 12.91 17.68
N PHE A 51 -9.15 12.01 16.88
CA PHE A 51 -10.04 12.33 15.75
C PHE A 51 -11.35 11.52 15.83
N PRO A 52 -12.16 11.71 16.89
CA PRO A 52 -13.37 10.90 17.13
C PRO A 52 -14.46 11.06 16.05
N GLU A 53 -14.39 12.13 15.24
CA GLU A 53 -15.28 12.38 14.11
C GLU A 53 -14.92 11.55 12.86
N VAL A 54 -13.73 10.97 12.81
CA VAL A 54 -13.25 10.20 11.67
C VAL A 54 -13.69 8.74 11.78
N ASP A 55 -14.19 8.19 10.67
CA ASP A 55 -14.48 6.76 10.56
C ASP A 55 -13.17 5.96 10.53
N PHE A 56 -12.79 5.42 11.69
CA PHE A 56 -11.59 4.62 11.84
C PHE A 56 -11.59 3.35 10.96
N GLN A 57 -12.75 2.72 10.73
CA GLN A 57 -12.79 1.55 9.83
C GLN A 57 -12.46 1.95 8.40
N LYS A 58 -12.99 3.09 7.93
CA LYS A 58 -12.65 3.63 6.62
C LYS A 58 -11.16 3.96 6.51
N VAL A 59 -10.57 4.59 7.53
CA VAL A 59 -9.12 4.88 7.56
C VAL A 59 -8.29 3.61 7.47
N MET A 60 -8.63 2.58 8.27
CA MET A 60 -7.91 1.31 8.23
C MET A 60 -8.02 0.63 6.86
N LEU A 61 -9.21 0.64 6.24
CA LEU A 61 -9.39 0.12 4.88
C LEU A 61 -8.55 0.89 3.87
N MET A 62 -8.52 2.23 3.95
CA MET A 62 -7.68 3.05 3.08
C MET A 62 -6.20 2.71 3.23
N ILE A 63 -5.69 2.61 4.46
CA ILE A 63 -4.27 2.27 4.71
C ILE A 63 -3.93 0.90 4.12
N ILE A 64 -4.79 -0.11 4.29
CA ILE A 64 -4.54 -1.47 3.80
C ILE A 64 -4.38 -1.50 2.26
N ILE A 65 -5.05 -0.62 1.52
CA ILE A 65 -5.10 -0.68 0.05
C ILE A 65 -4.32 0.44 -0.66
N HIS A 66 -3.89 1.49 0.04
CA HIS A 66 -3.41 2.72 -0.61
C HIS A 66 -2.23 2.50 -1.56
N ASP A 67 -1.28 1.65 -1.17
CA ASP A 67 -0.07 1.34 -1.95
C ASP A 67 -0.19 0.03 -2.73
N LEU A 68 -1.39 -0.58 -2.87
CA LEU A 68 -1.54 -1.83 -3.64
C LEU A 68 -1.10 -1.67 -5.11
N GLY A 69 -1.21 -0.47 -5.69
CA GLY A 69 -0.73 -0.17 -7.03
C GLY A 69 0.79 -0.40 -7.19
N GLU A 70 1.56 -0.23 -6.11
CA GLU A 70 3.01 -0.39 -6.10
C GLU A 70 3.46 -1.86 -6.28
N CYS A 71 2.53 -2.82 -6.24
CA CYS A 71 2.78 -4.19 -6.68
C CYS A 71 3.18 -4.25 -8.16
N PHE A 72 2.76 -3.28 -8.98
CA PHE A 72 2.92 -3.29 -10.43
C PHE A 72 4.00 -2.32 -10.93
N THR A 73 4.15 -1.18 -10.25
CA THR A 73 5.03 -0.07 -10.66
C THR A 73 6.25 0.09 -9.75
N GLY A 74 6.22 -0.49 -8.54
CA GLY A 74 7.17 -0.19 -7.47
C GLY A 74 6.85 1.13 -6.74
N ASP A 75 7.54 1.40 -5.63
CA ASP A 75 7.47 2.70 -4.95
C ASP A 75 8.26 3.73 -5.77
N ILE A 76 7.55 4.65 -6.41
CA ILE A 76 8.15 5.79 -7.11
C ILE A 76 8.10 6.98 -6.14
N PRO A 77 9.25 7.54 -5.73
CA PRO A 77 9.29 8.62 -4.75
C PRO A 77 8.42 9.80 -5.19
N ALA A 78 7.68 10.40 -4.27
CA ALA A 78 6.73 11.48 -4.59
C ALA A 78 7.36 12.68 -5.33
N PHE A 79 8.67 12.91 -5.15
CA PHE A 79 9.42 13.98 -5.83
C PHE A 79 9.93 13.58 -7.24
N GLU A 80 9.84 12.31 -7.61
CA GLU A 80 10.14 11.77 -8.95
C GLU A 80 8.84 11.42 -9.71
N LYS A 81 7.76 11.07 -9.00
CA LYS A 81 6.49 10.59 -9.56
C LYS A 81 5.78 11.67 -10.38
N ASN A 82 5.63 11.39 -11.69
CA ASN A 82 4.93 12.24 -12.64
C ASN A 82 3.52 11.69 -12.98
N ASP A 83 2.77 12.42 -13.82
CA ASP A 83 1.39 12.03 -14.16
C ASP A 83 1.33 10.73 -14.98
N GLN A 84 2.32 10.46 -15.83
CA GLN A 84 2.40 9.21 -16.58
C GLN A 84 2.57 8.00 -15.67
N ASP A 85 3.34 8.16 -14.57
CA ASP A 85 3.52 7.12 -13.57
C ASP A 85 2.20 6.83 -12.84
N ARG A 86 1.46 7.88 -12.45
CA ARG A 86 0.14 7.77 -11.81
C ARG A 86 -0.87 7.07 -12.71
N GLU A 87 -0.96 7.48 -13.98
CA GLU A 87 -1.84 6.85 -14.97
C GLU A 87 -1.47 5.38 -15.20
N SER A 88 -0.18 5.06 -15.24
CA SER A 88 0.30 3.67 -15.42
C SER A 88 -0.09 2.79 -14.24
N GLU A 89 0.11 3.27 -13.02
CA GLU A 89 -0.23 2.56 -11.79
C GLU A 89 -1.75 2.32 -11.68
N GLU A 90 -2.55 3.36 -11.89
CA GLU A 90 -4.01 3.26 -11.86
C GLU A 90 -4.53 2.28 -12.91
N LYS A 91 -3.98 2.34 -14.14
CA LYS A 91 -4.36 1.43 -15.22
C LYS A 91 -4.05 -0.02 -14.87
N LEU A 92 -2.86 -0.32 -14.36
CA LEU A 92 -2.45 -1.69 -14.01
C LEU A 92 -3.29 -2.24 -12.86
N LEU A 93 -3.54 -1.41 -11.83
CA LEU A 93 -4.40 -1.77 -10.71
C LEU A 93 -5.83 -2.07 -11.18
N HIS A 94 -6.42 -1.22 -12.02
CA HIS A 94 -7.77 -1.44 -12.56
C HIS A 94 -7.86 -2.68 -13.46
N GLN A 95 -6.82 -2.96 -14.25
CA GLN A 95 -6.75 -4.19 -15.04
C GLN A 95 -6.77 -5.44 -14.16
N TRP A 96 -6.03 -5.43 -13.05
CA TRP A 96 -6.03 -6.52 -12.08
C TRP A 96 -7.37 -6.67 -11.33
N ILE A 97 -8.02 -5.57 -10.97
CA ILE A 97 -9.35 -5.61 -10.33
C ILE A 97 -10.41 -6.20 -11.27
N ALA A 98 -10.27 -6.00 -12.58
CA ALA A 98 -11.20 -6.51 -13.59
C ALA A 98 -11.08 -8.02 -13.89
N THR A 99 -10.02 -8.69 -13.40
CA THR A 99 -9.84 -10.15 -13.44
C THR A 99 -10.65 -10.87 -12.37
#